data_AF-A0A521NHS1-F1
#
_entry.id   AF-A0A521NHS1-F1
#
_cell.length_a   1.000
_cell.length_b   1.000
_cell.length_c   1.000
_cell.angle_alpha   90.00
_cell.angle_beta   90.00
_cell.angle_gamma   90.00
#
_symmetry.space_group_name_H-M   'P 1'
#
loop_
_entity.id
_entity.type
_entity.pdbx_description
1 polymer ?
#
loop_
_entity_poly.entity_id
_entity_poly.type
_entity_poly.pdbx_seq_one_letter_code
_entity_poly.pdbx_strand_id
1 'polypeptide(L)' 'MGRGDKKTAKGKRFQGSFGKSRPAKATKQKKPVVAKAS' A
#
# COMPACT_ATOMS: atom_id res chain seq x y z
N MET A 1 11.53 2.84 -6.30
CA MET A 1 11.52 2.98 -4.82
C MET A 1 12.11 1.73 -4.18
N GLY A 2 13.07 1.92 -3.27
CA GLY A 2 13.91 0.85 -2.73
C GLY A 2 13.24 -0.01 -1.64
N ARG A 3 14.01 -0.93 -1.06
CA ARG A 3 13.56 -1.83 0.04
C ARG A 3 13.27 -1.10 1.36
N GLY A 4 13.79 0.10 1.55
CA GLY A 4 13.53 0.91 2.77
C GLY A 4 12.20 1.66 2.76
N ASP A 5 11.53 1.76 1.62
CA ASP A 5 10.35 2.62 1.50
C ASP A 5 9.06 1.93 2.00
N LYS A 6 8.68 2.28 3.23
CA LYS A 6 7.49 1.76 3.92
C LYS A 6 6.17 2.10 3.24
N LYS A 7 6.14 3.07 2.32
CA LYS A 7 4.92 3.44 1.59
C LYS A 7 4.67 2.55 0.38
N THR A 8 5.66 1.76 -0.03
CA THR A 8 5.55 0.87 -1.19
C THR A 8 5.29 -0.57 -0.81
N ALA A 9 4.69 -1.33 -1.73
CA ALA A 9 4.53 -2.78 -1.55
C ALA A 9 5.89 -3.48 -1.34
N LYS A 10 6.95 -3.01 -2.03
CA LYS A 10 8.31 -3.58 -1.95
C LYS A 10 8.94 -3.35 -0.58
N GLY A 11 8.92 -2.13 -0.06
CA GLY A 11 9.51 -1.86 1.26
C GLY A 11 8.67 -2.44 2.39
N LYS A 12 7.34 -2.51 2.24
CA LYS A 12 6.51 -3.30 3.15
C LYS A 12 6.93 -4.77 3.14
N ARG A 13 7.05 -5.42 1.96
CA ARG A 13 7.48 -6.83 1.82
C ARG A 13 8.82 -7.09 2.50
N PHE A 14 9.78 -6.19 2.36
CA PHE A 14 11.08 -6.30 3.02
C PHE A 14 10.99 -6.23 4.56
N GLN A 15 10.12 -5.38 5.11
CA GLN A 15 9.91 -5.27 6.56
C GLN A 15 8.95 -6.30 7.14
N GLY A 16 8.37 -7.19 6.34
CA GLY A 16 7.37 -8.15 6.80
C GLY A 16 6.01 -7.54 7.20
N SER A 17 5.84 -6.22 7.24
CA SER A 17 4.60 -5.57 7.69
C SER A 17 3.54 -5.36 6.61
N PHE A 18 2.26 -5.38 6.98
CA PHE A 18 1.15 -5.09 6.06
C PHE A 18 0.76 -3.61 6.09
N GLY A 19 -0.10 -3.19 5.15
CA GLY A 19 -0.65 -1.84 5.09
C GLY A 19 -1.40 -1.58 3.80
N LYS A 20 -1.82 -0.33 3.57
CA LYS A 20 -2.59 0.07 2.37
C LYS A 20 -1.95 -0.41 1.05
N SER A 21 -0.63 -0.30 0.95
CA SER A 21 0.13 -0.69 -0.25
C SER A 21 0.46 -2.20 -0.31
N ARG A 22 0.35 -2.95 0.80
CA ARG A 22 0.55 -4.41 0.85
C ARG A 22 -0.46 -5.05 1.83
N PRO A 23 -1.72 -5.29 1.40
CA PRO A 23 -2.75 -5.85 2.27
C PRO A 23 -2.47 -7.33 2.58
N ALA A 24 -2.99 -7.82 3.71
CA ALA A 24 -2.81 -9.22 4.16
C ALA A 24 -3.70 -10.22 3.40
N LYS A 25 -4.87 -9.77 2.96
CA LYS A 25 -5.77 -10.50 2.06
C LYS A 25 -5.87 -9.73 0.75
N ALA A 26 -6.12 -10.44 -0.35
CA ALA A 26 -6.37 -9.82 -1.65
C ALA A 26 -7.68 -9.03 -1.58
N THR A 27 -7.59 -7.77 -1.14
CA THR A 27 -8.68 -6.82 -1.29
C THR A 27 -8.62 -6.34 -2.73
N LYS A 28 -9.74 -6.47 -3.46
CA LYS A 28 -9.91 -5.76 -4.74
C LYS A 28 -9.61 -4.30 -4.44
N GLN A 29 -8.47 -3.80 -4.92
CA GLN A 29 -8.04 -2.44 -4.61
C GLN A 29 -9.15 -1.51 -5.09
N LYS A 30 -9.91 -0.96 -4.14
CA LYS A 30 -10.75 0.19 -4.43
C LYS A 30 -9.75 1.27 -4.81
N LYS A 31 -9.62 1.52 -6.13
CA LYS A 31 -8.93 2.70 -6.65
C LYS A 31 -9.38 3.85 -5.76
N PRO A 32 -8.47 4.67 -5.20
CA PRO A 32 -8.90 5.81 -4.41
C PRO A 32 -9.84 6.61 -5.32
N VAL A 33 -11.13 6.57 -5.01
CA VAL A 33 -12.05 7.61 -5.48
C VAL A 33 -11.41 8.87 -4.98
N VAL A 34 -10.85 9.63 -5.91
CA VAL A 34 -10.42 10.99 -5.65
C VAL A 34 -11.72 11.72 -5.34
N ALA A 35 -12.16 11.64 -4.07
CA ALA A 35 -13.11 12.57 -3.51
C ALA A 35 -12.33 13.88 -3.44
N LYS A 36 -12.32 14.55 -4.59
CA LYS A 36 -11.91 15.92 -4.74
C LYS A 36 -12.77 16.70 -3.74
N ALA A 37 -12.06 17.41 -2.88
CA ALA A 37 -12.60 18.29 -1.86
C ALA A 37 -13.79 19.12 -2.38
N SER A 38 -14.83 19.17 -1.56
CA SER A 38 -15.72 20.34 -1.44
C SER A 38 -15.08 21.29 -0.43
#